data_AF-A0A928BYF0-F1
#
_entry.id   AF-A0A928BYF0-F1
#
_cell.length_a   1.000
_cell.length_b   1.000
_cell.length_c   1.000
_cell.angle_alpha   90.00
_cell.angle_beta   90.00
_cell.angle_gamma   90.00
#
_symmetry.space_group_name_H-M   'P 1'
#
loop_
_entity.id
_entity.type
_entity.pdbx_description
1 polymer ?
#
loop_
_entity_poly.entity_id
_entity_poly.type
_entity_poly.pdbx_seq_one_letter_code
_entity_poly.pdbx_strand_id
1 'polypeptide(L)'
;MITTNDSISIREIVRDSIITIPPDSAWLKAWLECDSSGNVLLQQLEQRNGEKIKATYTLERDTSGATILYLSSVIEAQRLELELKEKEIARLKTNTVLVEAPIPPFKRFLMWTGGIALIFVGAYIFIKLR
;
A
#
# COMPACT_ATOMS: atom_id res chain seq x y z
N MET A 1 0.68 -7.14 -38.30
CA MET A 1 0.73 -6.36 -37.04
C MET A 1 -0.26 -6.99 -36.09
N ILE A 2 0.19 -7.57 -34.98
CA ILE A 2 -0.69 -8.14 -33.96
C ILE A 2 -0.53 -7.25 -32.73
N THR A 3 -1.64 -6.61 -32.33
CA THR A 3 -1.70 -5.71 -31.18
C THR A 3 -2.07 -6.55 -29.97
N THR A 4 -1.12 -6.81 -29.07
CA THR A 4 -1.36 -7.54 -27.83
C THR A 4 -1.97 -6.57 -26.82
N ASN A 5 -3.28 -6.67 -26.59
CA ASN A 5 -3.98 -5.92 -25.54
C ASN A 5 -3.68 -6.56 -24.18
N ASP A 6 -2.76 -5.96 -23.42
CA ASP A 6 -2.58 -6.29 -22.00
C ASP A 6 -3.78 -5.77 -21.21
N SER A 7 -4.67 -6.68 -20.81
CA SER A 7 -5.77 -6.38 -19.90
C SER A 7 -5.31 -6.65 -18.46
N ILE A 8 -4.87 -5.59 -17.78
CA ILE A 8 -4.51 -5.67 -16.36
C ILE A 8 -5.79 -5.68 -15.55
N SER A 9 -6.17 -6.85 -15.01
CA SER A 9 -7.29 -6.97 -14.07
C SER A 9 -6.80 -6.69 -12.64
N ILE A 10 -7.10 -5.50 -12.13
CA ILE A 10 -6.78 -5.12 -10.75
C ILE A 10 -7.93 -5.60 -9.86
N ARG A 11 -7.72 -6.71 -9.14
CA ARG A 11 -8.66 -7.19 -8.13
C ARG A 11 -8.33 -6.53 -6.79
N GLU A 12 -9.06 -5.48 -6.45
CA GLU A 12 -8.95 -4.81 -5.16
C GLU A 12 -9.64 -5.68 -4.08
N ILE A 13 -8.84 -6.34 -3.24
CA ILE A 13 -9.33 -7.12 -2.11
C ILE A 13 -9.26 -6.19 -0.90
N VAL A 14 -10.39 -5.55 -0.57
CA VAL A 14 -10.53 -4.78 0.67
C VAL A 14 -10.47 -5.76 1.84
N ARG A 15 -9.36 -5.74 2.60
CA ARG A 15 -9.23 -6.49 3.85
C ARG A 15 -9.46 -5.52 5.00
N ASP A 16 -10.52 -5.75 5.76
CA ASP A 16 -10.70 -5.09 7.06
C ASP A 16 -9.60 -5.60 8.01
N SER A 17 -8.59 -4.77 8.24
CA SER A 17 -7.55 -5.05 9.24
C SER A 17 -7.81 -4.22 10.50
N ILE A 18 -7.80 -4.89 11.65
CA ILE A 18 -7.84 -4.21 12.96
C ILE A 18 -6.41 -3.76 13.25
N ILE A 19 -6.18 -2.45 13.19
CA ILE A 19 -4.85 -1.84 13.33
C ILE A 19 -4.68 -1.33 14.76
N THR A 20 -3.58 -1.73 15.40
CA THR A 20 -3.20 -1.19 16.72
C THR A 20 -2.23 -0.03 16.53
N ILE A 21 -2.64 1.16 16.96
CA ILE A 21 -1.85 2.39 16.83
C ILE A 21 -1.02 2.56 18.11
N PRO A 22 0.28 2.89 18.02
CA PRO A 22 1.08 3.20 19.20
C PRO A 22 0.50 4.44 19.91
N PRO A 23 0.48 4.46 21.25
CA PRO A 23 -0.06 5.58 22.01
C PRO A 23 0.66 6.88 21.67
N ASP A 24 -0.09 7.95 21.47
CA ASP A 24 0.39 9.30 21.25
C ASP A 24 0.18 10.14 22.52
N SER A 25 0.91 11.25 22.65
CA SER A 25 0.79 12.22 23.74
C SER A 25 -0.43 13.15 23.63
N ALA A 26 -1.37 12.81 22.73
CA ALA A 26 -2.61 13.55 22.53
C ALA A 26 -3.56 13.34 23.71
N TRP A 27 -4.14 14.42 24.23
CA TRP A 27 -5.14 14.34 25.29
C TRP A 27 -6.13 15.50 25.22
N LEU A 28 -7.31 15.25 25.79
CA LEU A 28 -8.33 16.26 25.98
C LEU A 28 -8.82 16.20 27.43
N LYS A 29 -8.92 17.36 28.05
CA LYS A 29 -9.41 17.52 29.42
C LYS A 29 -10.56 18.50 29.43
N ALA A 30 -11.69 18.09 30.01
CA ALA A 30 -12.86 18.92 30.19
C ALA A 30 -13.15 19.08 31.67
N TRP A 31 -13.33 20.32 32.12
CA TRP A 31 -13.76 20.66 33.46
C TRP A 31 -15.24 21.00 33.42
N LEU A 32 -16.03 20.19 34.13
CA LEU A 32 -17.47 20.28 34.19
C LEU A 32 -17.87 20.63 35.62
N GLU A 33 -18.78 21.59 35.77
CA GLU A 33 -19.36 21.99 37.05
C GLU A 33 -20.88 21.82 37.00
N CYS A 34 -21.49 21.42 38.11
CA CYS A 34 -22.95 21.37 38.21
C CYS A 34 -23.48 22.63 38.90
N ASP A 35 -24.52 23.23 38.34
CA ASP A 35 -25.26 24.28 39.04
C ASP A 35 -26.16 23.68 40.15
N SER A 36 -26.75 24.56 40.96
CA SER A 36 -27.68 24.18 42.04
C SER A 36 -28.99 23.54 41.56
N SER A 37 -29.30 23.65 40.26
CA SER A 37 -30.46 23.05 39.60
C SER A 37 -30.12 21.70 38.95
N GLY A 38 -28.86 21.23 39.04
CA GLY A 38 -28.39 19.98 38.45
C GLY A 38 -27.93 20.08 37.00
N ASN A 39 -27.77 21.28 36.44
CA ASN A 39 -27.30 21.49 35.08
C ASN A 39 -25.77 21.40 35.01
N VAL A 40 -25.24 20.68 34.02
CA VAL A 40 -23.80 20.55 33.79
C VAL A 40 -23.30 21.68 32.88
N LEU A 41 -22.37 22.47 33.39
CA LEU A 41 -21.71 23.59 32.73
C LEU A 41 -20.26 23.21 32.40
N LEU A 42 -19.85 23.45 31.16
CA LEU A 42 -18.44 23.33 30.75
C LEU A 42 -17.70 24.60 31.15
N GLN A 43 -16.79 24.51 32.13
CA GLN A 43 -15.97 25.63 32.57
C GLN A 43 -14.75 25.84 31.67
N GLN A 44 -14.00 24.76 31.45
CA GLN A 44 -12.71 24.84 30.77
C GLN A 44 -12.47 23.58 29.97
N LEU A 45 -11.95 23.76 28.76
CA LEU A 45 -11.59 22.68 27.88
C LEU A 45 -10.14 22.89 27.43
N GLU A 46 -9.30 21.93 27.77
CA GLU A 46 -7.89 21.91 27.38
C GLU A 46 -7.65 20.78 26.40
N GLN A 47 -6.92 21.10 25.34
CA GLN A 47 -6.58 20.16 24.30
C GLN A 47 -5.08 20.19 24.04
N ARG A 48 -4.49 18.99 23.97
CA ARG A 48 -3.16 18.80 23.42
C ARG A 48 -3.26 17.84 22.24
N ASN A 49 -2.91 18.34 21.07
CA ASN A 49 -2.73 17.47 19.91
C ASN A 49 -1.38 16.78 19.99
N GLY A 50 -1.40 15.49 19.64
CA GLY A 50 -0.19 14.73 19.42
C GLY A 50 0.30 14.90 17.98
N GLU A 51 1.40 14.23 17.65
CA GLU A 51 1.98 14.28 16.31
C GLU A 51 1.14 13.48 15.30
N LYS A 52 0.46 12.42 15.78
CA LYS A 52 -0.28 11.46 14.96
C LYS A 52 -1.78 11.54 15.18
N ILE A 53 -2.21 11.92 16.38
CA ILE A 53 -3.62 12.03 16.75
C ILE A 53 -3.98 13.50 16.97
N LYS A 54 -4.88 14.01 16.13
CA LYS A 54 -5.49 15.33 16.32
C LYS A 54 -6.87 15.15 16.92
N ALA A 55 -7.10 15.70 18.10
CA ALA A 55 -8.43 15.78 18.68
C ALA A 55 -9.15 17.01 18.11
N THR A 56 -10.45 16.90 17.88
CA THR A 56 -11.32 18.02 17.53
C THR A 56 -12.58 17.89 18.37
N TYR A 57 -13.06 18.99 18.92
CA TYR A 57 -14.32 19.02 19.64
C TYR A 57 -15.28 20.01 18.97
N THR A 58 -16.56 19.67 19.01
CA THR A 58 -17.65 20.55 18.57
C THR A 58 -18.66 20.66 19.69
N LEU A 59 -19.05 21.89 19.99
CA LEU A 59 -20.11 22.20 20.95
C LEU A 59 -21.37 22.52 20.14
N GLU A 60 -22.39 21.69 20.26
CA GLU A 60 -23.69 21.95 19.66
C GLU A 60 -24.71 22.19 20.77
N ARG A 61 -25.42 23.32 20.67
CA ARG A 61 -26.50 23.65 21.60
C ARG A 61 -27.80 23.18 20.98
N ASP A 62 -28.44 22.22 21.64
CA ASP A 62 -29.76 21.78 21.25
C ASP A 62 -30.81 22.85 21.56
N THR A 63 -31.89 22.83 20.80
CA THR A 63 -33.08 23.70 20.94
C THR A 63 -33.74 23.59 22.32
N SER A 64 -33.49 22.50 23.04
CA SER A 64 -33.90 22.25 24.42
C SER A 64 -33.03 22.94 25.48
N GLY A 65 -31.94 23.61 25.09
CA GLY A 65 -30.99 24.27 25.99
C GLY A 65 -29.84 23.36 26.46
N ALA A 66 -29.90 22.05 26.18
CA ALA A 66 -28.80 21.13 26.45
C ALA A 66 -27.61 21.38 25.50
N THR A 67 -26.38 21.35 26.03
CA THR A 67 -25.16 21.50 25.22
C THR A 67 -24.50 20.13 25.07
N ILE A 68 -24.39 19.63 23.85
CA ILE A 68 -23.76 18.36 23.51
C ILE A 68 -22.32 18.62 23.09
N LEU A 69 -21.39 17.90 23.70
CA LEU A 69 -19.97 17.95 23.35
C LEU A 69 -19.63 16.73 22.49
N TYR A 70 -19.38 16.97 21.20
CA TYR A 70 -18.93 15.95 20.28
C TYR A 70 -17.41 15.91 20.22
N LEU A 71 -16.86 14.70 20.27
CA LEU A 71 -15.44 14.43 20.28
C LEU A 71 -15.09 13.61 19.04
N SER A 72 -14.25 14.19 18.18
CA SER A 72 -13.71 13.50 17.02
C SER A 72 -12.20 13.44 17.14
N SER A 73 -11.60 12.33 16.70
CA SER A 73 -10.15 12.22 16.59
C SER A 73 -9.83 11.80 15.17
N VAL A 74 -8.91 12.55 14.54
CA VAL A 74 -8.50 12.34 13.16
C VAL A 74 -7.10 11.72 13.16
N ILE A 75 -6.98 10.56 12.53
CA ILE A 75 -5.74 9.79 12.38
C ILE A 75 -5.40 9.78 10.87
N GLU A 76 -4.76 10.83 10.38
CA GLU A 76 -4.53 11.03 8.94
C GLU A 76 -3.23 10.39 8.43
N ALA A 77 -2.11 10.60 9.14
CA ALA A 77 -0.79 10.24 8.63
C ALA A 77 -0.56 8.73 8.50
N GLN A 78 -1.11 7.94 9.43
CA GLN A 78 -0.94 6.48 9.41
C GLN A 78 -1.81 5.79 8.37
N ARG A 79 -3.00 6.33 8.07
CA ARG A 79 -3.89 5.75 7.07
C ARG A 79 -3.26 5.79 5.67
N LEU A 80 -2.66 6.92 5.32
CA LEU A 80 -1.99 7.10 4.03
C LEU A 80 -0.75 6.21 3.89
N GLU A 81 0.10 6.13 4.92
CA GLU A 81 1.29 5.27 4.90
C GLU A 81 0.92 3.79 4.76
N LEU A 82 -0.17 3.36 5.41
CA LEU A 82 -0.66 1.99 5.33
C LEU A 82 -1.30 1.68 3.97
N GLU A 83 -2.08 2.61 3.41
CA GLU A 83 -2.63 2.47 2.06
C GLU A 83 -1.52 2.35 1.01
N LEU A 84 -0.44 3.13 1.16
CA LEU A 84 0.74 3.03 0.30
C LEU A 84 1.46 1.69 0.47
N LYS A 85 1.65 1.20 1.70
CA LYS A 85 2.25 -0.11 1.99
C LYS A 85 1.41 -1.27 1.45
N GLU A 86 0.10 -1.24 1.59
CA GLU A 86 -0.81 -2.26 1.03
C GLU A 86 -0.76 -2.25 -0.51
N LYS A 87 -0.77 -1.07 -1.13
CA LYS A 87 -0.58 -0.92 -2.59
C LYS A 87 0.77 -1.49 -3.05
N GLU A 88 1.83 -1.29 -2.29
CA GLU A 88 3.16 -1.83 -2.58
C GLU A 88 3.18 -3.37 -2.47
N ILE A 89 2.62 -3.95 -1.40
CA ILE A 89 2.53 -5.41 -1.23
C ILE A 89 1.68 -6.05 -2.34
N ALA A 90 0.57 -5.41 -2.73
CA ALA A 90 -0.27 -5.88 -3.84
C ALA A 90 0.51 -5.91 -5.16
N ARG A 91 1.31 -4.88 -5.46
CA ARG A 91 2.19 -4.85 -6.65
C ARG A 91 3.26 -5.93 -6.60
N LEU A 92 3.93 -6.12 -5.47
CA LEU A 92 4.97 -7.13 -5.31
C LEU A 92 4.43 -8.56 -5.38
N LYS A 93 3.16 -8.78 -4.99
CA LYS A 93 2.49 -10.08 -5.06
C LYS A 93 1.92 -10.40 -6.44
N THR A 94 2.01 -9.49 -7.40
CA THR A 94 1.83 -9.81 -8.81
C THR A 94 3.00 -10.69 -9.23
N ASN A 95 2.81 -12.00 -9.10
CA ASN A 95 3.76 -13.04 -9.46
C ASN A 95 4.53 -12.66 -10.71
N THR A 96 5.81 -12.35 -10.56
CA THR A 96 6.75 -12.29 -11.67
C THR A 96 6.98 -13.72 -12.13
N VAL A 97 6.01 -14.25 -12.89
CA VAL A 97 6.26 -15.45 -13.68
C VAL A 97 7.40 -15.08 -14.61
N LEU A 98 8.56 -15.69 -14.38
CA LEU A 98 9.69 -15.65 -15.30
C LEU A 98 9.21 -16.27 -16.60
N VAL A 99 8.71 -15.45 -17.52
CA VAL A 99 8.40 -15.88 -18.88
C VAL A 99 9.75 -16.15 -19.53
N GLU A 100 10.06 -17.43 -19.74
CA GLU A 100 11.20 -17.84 -20.54
C GLU A 100 11.07 -17.18 -21.92
N ALA A 101 11.95 -16.22 -22.19
CA ALA A 101 11.89 -15.46 -23.42
C ALA A 101 12.09 -16.42 -24.63
N PRO A 102 11.24 -16.33 -25.67
CA PRO A 102 11.42 -17.16 -26.85
C PRO A 102 12.78 -16.87 -27.48
N ILE A 103 13.55 -17.94 -27.73
CA ILE A 103 14.88 -17.80 -28.34
C ILE A 103 14.70 -17.17 -29.72
N PRO A 104 15.36 -16.03 -30.01
CA PRO A 104 15.22 -15.39 -31.30
C PRO A 104 15.74 -16.31 -32.42
N PRO A 105 15.08 -16.33 -33.59
CA PRO A 105 15.41 -17.25 -34.68
C PRO A 105 16.87 -17.13 -35.15
N PHE A 106 17.47 -15.95 -35.00
CA PHE A 106 18.88 -15.72 -35.30
C PHE A 106 19.84 -16.53 -34.40
N LYS A 107 19.53 -16.72 -33.12
CA LYS A 107 20.35 -17.57 -32.23
C LYS A 107 20.28 -19.04 -32.62
N ARG A 108 19.13 -19.51 -33.10
CA ARG A 108 18.96 -20.86 -33.63
C ARG A 108 19.77 -21.08 -34.91
N PHE A 109 19.86 -20.06 -35.77
CA PHE A 109 20.73 -20.08 -36.94
C PHE A 109 22.22 -20.15 -36.57
N LEU A 110 22.66 -19.34 -35.60
CA LEU A 110 24.06 -19.34 -35.13
C LEU A 110 24.48 -20.70 -34.55
N MET A 111 23.55 -21.38 -33.86
CA MET A 111 23.80 -22.72 -33.30
C MET A 111 24.01 -23.77 -34.40
N TRP A 112 23.25 -23.66 -35.50
CA TRP A 112 23.39 -24.54 -36.66
C TRP A 112 24.70 -24.33 -37.42
N THR A 113 25.08 -23.07 -37.68
CA THR A 113 26.32 -22.77 -38.41
C THR A 113 27.56 -23.23 -37.66
N GLY A 114 27.58 -23.07 -36.33
CA GLY A 114 28.67 -23.59 -35.49
C GLY A 114 28.80 -25.11 -35.53
N GLY A 115 27.67 -25.83 -35.48
CA GLY A 115 27.67 -27.30 -35.59
C GLY A 115 28.20 -27.80 -36.93
N ILE A 116 27.78 -27.17 -38.03
CA ILE A 116 28.24 -27.50 -39.38
C ILE A 116 29.76 -27.27 -39.51
N ALA A 117 30.27 -26.14 -39.00
CA ALA A 117 31.69 -25.83 -39.05
C ALA A 117 32.56 -26.88 -38.33
N LEU A 118 32.11 -27.38 -37.17
CA LEU A 118 32.83 -28.43 -36.42
C LEU A 118 32.90 -29.75 -37.20
N ILE A 119 31.83 -30.12 -37.93
CA ILE A 119 31.82 -31.32 -38.77
C ILE A 119 32.84 -31.20 -39.91
N PHE A 120 32.91 -30.04 -40.57
CA PHE A 120 33.89 -29.81 -41.63
C PHE A 120 35.33 -29.83 -41.11
N VAL A 121 35.60 -29.24 -39.94
CA VAL A 121 36.93 -29.30 -39.31
C VAL A 121 37.29 -30.75 -38.95
N GLY A 122 36.36 -31.51 -38.37
CA GLY A 122 36.58 -32.92 -38.04
C GLY A 122 36.86 -33.78 -39.28
N ALA A 123 36.09 -33.58 -40.35
CA ALA A 123 36.30 -34.27 -41.63
C ALA A 123 37.65 -33.91 -42.26
N TYR A 124 38.04 -32.64 -42.23
CA TYR A 124 39.33 -32.18 -42.74
C TYR A 124 40.51 -32.82 -41.98
N ILE A 125 40.44 -32.85 -40.64
CA ILE A 125 41.45 -33.51 -39.81
C ILE A 125 41.51 -35.01 -40.12
N PHE A 126 40.36 -35.68 -40.26
CA PHE A 126 40.30 -37.11 -40.57
C PHE A 126 40.89 -37.45 -41.94
N ILE A 127 40.64 -36.63 -42.96
CA ILE A 127 41.24 -36.79 -44.29
C ILE A 127 42.76 -36.55 -44.23
N LYS A 128 43.24 -35.60 -43.42
CA LYS A 128 44.67 -35.30 -43.31
C LYS A 128 45.45 -36.32 -42.47
N LEU A 129 44.79 -37.01 -41.54
CA LEU A 129 45.40 -38.04 -40.70
C LEU A 129 45.47 -39.43 -41.36
N ARG A 130 44.73 -39.63 -42.45
CA ARG A 130 44.72 -40.87 -43.24
C ARG A 130 45.68 -40.76 -44.42
#